data_AF-A0A958EUC1-F1
#
_entry.id   AF-A0A958EUC1-F1
#
_cell.length_a   1.000
_cell.length_b   1.000
_cell.length_c   1.000
_cell.angle_alpha   90.00
_cell.angle_beta   90.00
_cell.angle_gamma   90.00
#
_symmetry.space_group_name_H-M   'P 1'
#
loop_
_entity.id
_entity.type
_entity.pdbx_description
1 polymer ?
#
loop_
_entity_poly.entity_id
_entity_poly.type
_entity_poly.pdbx_seq_one_letter_code
_entity_poly.pdbx_strand_id
1 'polypeptide(L)'
;KAFLDIRVNADGQPATQSAGSVHHIAWRTESDASQLEWINRIRSHGLQTTDVIDRNYFHSIYFRQPGGVLFEIATDGPGFMVDEDKQSLGQALKLPAQYESRREHIESVLIPIKQ
;
A
#
# COMPACT_ATOMS: atom_id res chain seq x y z
N LYS A 1 1.07 -28.53 1.19
CA LYS A 1 0.82 -28.21 -0.25
C LYS A 1 -0.29 -27.17 -0.29
N ALA A 2 -0.04 -26.00 -0.88
CA ALA A 2 -1.12 -25.07 -1.20
C ALA A 2 -1.62 -25.40 -2.61
N PHE A 3 -2.94 -25.44 -2.79
CA PHE A 3 -3.56 -25.59 -4.09
C PHE A 3 -4.16 -24.23 -4.46
N LEU A 4 -3.85 -23.76 -5.66
CA LEU A 4 -4.43 -22.56 -6.25
C LEU A 4 -5.32 -23.01 -7.40
N ASP A 5 -6.63 -22.84 -7.26
CA ASP A 5 -7.60 -23.03 -8.35
C ASP A 5 -7.85 -21.66 -9.00
N ILE A 6 -7.53 -21.55 -10.29
CA ILE A 6 -7.75 -20.32 -11.07
C ILE A 6 -8.85 -20.63 -12.08
N ARG A 7 -9.96 -19.91 -11.97
CA ARG A 7 -11.03 -19.93 -12.97
C ARG A 7 -11.02 -18.65 -13.79
N VAL A 8 -10.92 -18.81 -15.10
CA VAL A 8 -11.06 -17.71 -16.06
C VAL A 8 -12.52 -17.63 -16.49
N ASN A 9 -13.15 -16.47 -16.33
CA ASN A 9 -14.48 -16.20 -16.83
C ASN A 9 -14.39 -15.07 -17.88
N ALA A 10 -14.27 -15.44 -19.16
CA ALA A 10 -14.05 -14.49 -20.25
C ALA A 10 -15.27 -13.57 -20.49
N ASP A 11 -16.47 -14.04 -20.16
CA ASP A 11 -17.72 -13.30 -20.32
C ASP A 11 -18.15 -12.57 -19.04
N GLY A 12 -17.30 -12.59 -18.01
CA GLY A 12 -17.54 -11.91 -16.75
C GLY A 12 -17.50 -10.39 -16.90
N GLN A 13 -18.34 -9.69 -16.13
CA GLN A 13 -18.24 -8.24 -16.04
C GLN A 13 -16.89 -7.83 -15.41
N PRO A 14 -16.27 -6.74 -15.87
CA PRO A 14 -15.08 -6.19 -15.22
C PRO A 14 -15.33 -5.94 -13.72
N ALA A 15 -14.32 -6.22 -12.90
CA ALA A 15 -14.41 -5.94 -11.47
C ALA A 15 -14.55 -4.42 -11.23
N THR A 16 -15.42 -4.05 -10.31
CA THR A 16 -15.62 -2.66 -9.88
C THR A 16 -14.96 -2.42 -8.53
N GLN A 17 -14.35 -1.25 -8.35
CA GLN A 17 -13.82 -0.84 -7.05
C GLN A 17 -14.95 -0.47 -6.11
N SER A 18 -15.07 -1.21 -5.00
CA SER A 18 -16.10 -0.99 -3.97
C SER A 18 -15.63 -1.47 -2.59
N ALA A 19 -16.42 -1.18 -1.56
CA ALA A 19 -16.27 -1.85 -0.28
C ALA A 19 -16.31 -3.39 -0.47
N GLY A 20 -15.38 -4.10 0.18
CA GLY A 20 -15.22 -5.55 0.03
C GLY A 20 -14.30 -6.00 -1.13
N SER A 21 -13.82 -5.10 -1.98
CA SER A 21 -12.85 -5.41 -3.04
C SER A 21 -11.40 -5.24 -2.59
N VAL A 22 -10.47 -6.00 -3.19
CA VAL A 22 -9.02 -5.78 -3.01
C VAL A 22 -8.59 -4.60 -3.90
N HIS A 23 -8.09 -3.54 -3.30
CA HIS A 23 -7.70 -2.32 -4.02
C HIS A 23 -6.37 -2.47 -4.76
N HIS A 24 -5.35 -3.03 -4.11
CA HIS A 24 -4.03 -3.31 -4.67
C HIS A 24 -3.35 -4.46 -3.94
N ILE A 25 -2.25 -4.94 -4.52
CA ILE A 25 -1.34 -5.91 -3.90
C ILE A 25 0.06 -5.30 -3.87
N ALA A 26 0.72 -5.36 -2.72
CA ALA A 26 2.07 -4.89 -2.52
C ALA A 26 3.10 -6.02 -2.62
N TRP A 27 4.16 -5.77 -3.37
CA TRP A 27 5.34 -6.62 -3.46
C TRP A 27 6.48 -5.97 -2.69
N ARG A 28 7.21 -6.79 -1.94
CA ARG A 28 8.34 -6.33 -1.11
C ARG A 28 9.56 -6.00 -1.96
N THR A 29 10.29 -4.98 -1.54
CA THR A 29 11.66 -4.70 -1.97
C THR A 29 12.50 -4.30 -0.76
N GLU A 30 13.78 -4.64 -0.76
CA GLU A 30 14.59 -4.54 0.47
C GLU A 30 14.87 -3.09 0.91
N SER A 31 14.94 -2.15 -0.04
CA SER A 31 15.45 -0.79 0.19
C SER A 31 14.98 0.21 -0.88
N ASP A 32 15.18 1.50 -0.62
CA ASP A 32 14.94 2.57 -1.60
C ASP A 32 15.76 2.36 -2.88
N ALA A 33 17.02 1.91 -2.75
CA ALA A 33 17.87 1.63 -3.90
C ALA A 33 17.27 0.53 -4.80
N SER A 34 16.83 -0.58 -4.19
CA SER A 34 16.16 -1.66 -4.96
C SER A 34 14.79 -1.23 -5.50
N GLN A 35 14.08 -0.32 -4.81
CA GLN A 35 12.85 0.27 -5.35
C GLN A 35 13.11 1.12 -6.61
N LEU A 36 14.18 1.90 -6.63
CA LEU A 36 14.59 2.67 -7.83
C LEU A 36 14.93 1.75 -9.01
N GLU A 37 15.58 0.61 -8.76
CA GLU A 37 15.81 -0.42 -9.78
C GLU A 37 14.49 -0.97 -10.34
N TRP A 38 13.50 -1.22 -9.48
CA TRP A 38 12.15 -1.63 -9.90
C TRP A 38 11.47 -0.56 -10.75
N ILE A 39 11.54 0.72 -10.39
CA ILE A 39 10.99 1.81 -11.19
C ILE A 39 11.59 1.78 -12.61
N ASN A 40 12.91 1.68 -12.72
CA ASN A 40 13.60 1.64 -14.01
C ASN A 40 13.17 0.41 -14.84
N ARG A 41 13.08 -0.76 -14.20
CA ARG A 41 12.63 -2.00 -14.84
C ARG A 41 11.18 -1.92 -15.30
N ILE A 42 10.27 -1.36 -14.50
CA ILE A 42 8.86 -1.21 -14.88
C ILE A 42 8.73 -0.25 -16.06
N ARG A 43 9.44 0.89 -16.01
CA ARG A 43 9.44 1.89 -17.09
C ARG A 43 10.06 1.38 -18.39
N SER A 44 11.09 0.53 -18.31
CA SER A 44 11.68 -0.07 -19.52
C SER A 44 10.74 -1.03 -20.25
N HIS A 45 9.69 -1.51 -19.58
CA HIS A 45 8.61 -2.31 -20.18
C HIS A 45 7.41 -1.44 -20.63
N GLY A 46 7.57 -0.12 -20.71
CA GLY A 46 6.55 0.82 -21.20
C GLY A 46 5.43 1.13 -20.19
N LEU A 47 5.55 0.68 -18.94
CA LEU A 47 4.59 0.96 -17.89
C LEU A 47 4.97 2.24 -17.13
N GLN A 48 3.98 2.98 -16.68
CA GLN A 48 4.18 4.18 -15.86
C GLN A 48 4.05 3.85 -14.38
N THR A 49 4.90 4.48 -13.56
CA THR A 49 4.83 4.43 -12.10
C THR A 49 4.44 5.80 -11.56
N THR A 50 3.89 5.84 -10.36
CA THR A 50 3.94 7.07 -9.55
C THR A 50 5.39 7.45 -9.25
N ASP A 51 5.59 8.66 -8.74
CA ASP A 51 6.80 8.98 -7.99
C ASP A 51 6.85 8.17 -6.68
N VAL A 52 8.02 8.15 -6.04
CA VAL A 52 8.19 7.55 -4.72
C VAL A 52 7.38 8.34 -3.71
N ILE A 53 6.55 7.63 -2.94
CA ILE A 53 5.69 8.19 -1.91
C ILE A 53 6.15 7.67 -0.56
N ASP A 54 6.40 8.59 0.38
CA ASP A 54 6.63 8.27 1.78
C ASP A 54 5.30 7.95 2.49
N ARG A 55 5.22 6.75 3.06
CA ARG A 55 4.07 6.25 3.82
C ARG A 55 4.36 6.18 5.33
N ASN A 56 5.39 6.86 5.80
CA ASN A 56 5.98 6.84 7.15
C ASN A 56 6.61 5.50 7.54
N TYR A 57 5.93 4.39 7.24
CA TYR A 57 6.32 3.03 7.63
C TYR A 57 7.12 2.32 6.54
N PHE A 58 7.05 2.83 5.30
CA PHE A 58 7.76 2.35 4.12
C PHE A 58 7.67 3.39 3.00
N HIS A 59 8.53 3.30 2.00
CA HIS A 59 8.39 4.02 0.74
C HIS A 59 7.66 3.17 -0.28
N SER A 60 6.89 3.78 -1.17
CA SER A 60 6.11 3.04 -2.17
C SER A 60 5.99 3.72 -3.52
N ILE A 61 5.89 2.89 -4.55
CA ILE A 61 5.46 3.28 -5.89
C ILE A 61 4.30 2.41 -6.34
N TYR A 62 3.40 2.97 -7.15
CA TYR A 62 2.27 2.25 -7.71
C TYR A 62 2.33 2.22 -9.23
N PHE A 63 1.86 1.12 -9.83
CA PHE A 63 1.70 1.00 -11.27
C PHE A 63 0.57 0.02 -11.59
N ARG A 64 -0.09 0.22 -12.75
CA ARG A 64 -1.08 -0.74 -13.24
C ARG A 64 -0.40 -1.74 -14.16
N GLN A 65 -0.54 -3.02 -13.84
CA GLN A 65 -0.12 -4.10 -14.72
C GLN A 65 -1.12 -4.25 -15.90
N PRO A 66 -0.75 -4.87 -17.04
CA PRO A 66 -1.58 -4.93 -18.25
C PRO A 66 -3.05 -5.40 -18.08
N GLY A 67 -3.31 -6.34 -17.18
CA GLY A 67 -4.63 -6.82 -16.76
C GLY A 67 -5.39 -5.90 -15.79
N GLY A 68 -4.92 -4.67 -15.56
CA GLY A 68 -5.63 -3.61 -14.85
C GLY A 68 -5.46 -3.60 -13.33
N VAL A 69 -4.92 -4.67 -12.73
CA VAL A 69 -4.66 -4.72 -11.28
C VAL A 69 -3.65 -3.63 -10.89
N LEU A 70 -3.94 -2.93 -9.79
CA LEU A 70 -3.00 -1.96 -9.21
C LEU A 70 -1.97 -2.71 -8.35
N PHE A 71 -0.71 -2.66 -8.75
CA PHE A 71 0.41 -3.19 -7.98
C PHE A 71 1.17 -2.06 -7.30
N GLU A 72 1.73 -2.39 -6.14
CA GLU A 72 2.61 -1.55 -5.35
C GLU A 72 3.95 -2.26 -5.17
N ILE A 73 5.05 -1.52 -5.23
CA ILE A 73 6.36 -1.98 -4.73
C ILE A 73 6.65 -1.19 -3.46
N ALA A 74 6.70 -1.86 -2.31
CA ALA A 74 6.89 -1.25 -1.00
C ALA A 74 8.19 -1.73 -0.35
N THR A 75 8.93 -0.81 0.28
CA THR A 75 10.17 -1.13 0.99
C THR A 75 9.89 -1.91 2.27
N ASP A 76 10.82 -2.77 2.68
CA ASP A 76 10.69 -3.55 3.92
C ASP A 76 10.72 -2.68 5.19
N GLY A 77 11.52 -1.62 5.18
CA GLY A 77 11.69 -0.71 6.31
C GLY A 77 11.08 0.68 6.08
N PRO A 78 10.99 1.51 7.14
CA PRO A 78 11.42 1.20 8.52
C PRO A 78 10.48 0.28 9.32
N GLY A 79 9.23 0.12 8.88
CA GLY A 79 8.18 -0.66 9.56
C GLY A 79 7.43 0.12 10.63
N PHE A 80 6.43 -0.53 11.24
CA PHE A 80 5.50 0.11 12.19
C PHE A 80 6.10 0.42 13.57
N MET A 81 7.29 -0.10 13.90
CA MET A 81 7.94 0.18 15.18
C MET A 81 8.76 1.49 15.16
N VAL A 82 8.63 2.30 14.10
CA VAL A 82 9.33 3.59 13.97
C VAL A 82 8.78 4.64 14.94
N ASP A 83 7.49 4.57 15.27
CA ASP A 83 6.77 5.53 16.11
C ASP A 83 5.93 4.86 17.23
N GLU A 84 6.01 3.54 17.36
CA GLU A 84 5.33 2.74 18.40
C GLU A 84 6.22 1.63 18.95
N ASP A 85 6.08 1.36 20.25
CA ASP A 85 6.68 0.18 20.87
C ASP A 85 5.89 -1.08 20.49
N LYS A 86 6.58 -2.21 20.36
CA LYS A 86 5.98 -3.49 20.00
C LYS A 86 4.79 -3.89 20.89
N GLN A 87 4.85 -3.55 22.18
CA GLN A 87 3.81 -3.89 23.17
C GLN A 87 2.54 -3.03 23.02
N SER A 88 2.65 -1.86 22.41
CA SER A 88 1.56 -0.89 22.24
C SER A 88 1.15 -0.64 20.79
N LEU A 89 1.69 -1.40 19.83
CA LEU A 89 1.37 -1.29 18.40
C LEU A 89 -0.14 -1.24 18.13
N GLY A 90 -0.56 -0.22 17.41
CA GLY A 90 -1.96 -0.03 16.98
C GLY A 90 -2.92 0.36 18.11
N GLN A 91 -2.43 0.75 19.29
CA GLN A 91 -3.28 1.20 20.40
C GLN A 91 -3.57 2.70 20.35
N ALA A 92 -2.76 3.48 19.61
CA ALA A 92 -2.93 4.93 19.47
C ALA A 92 -3.20 5.34 18.02
N LEU A 93 -3.91 6.46 17.83
CA LEU A 93 -4.05 7.09 16.52
C LEU A 93 -2.74 7.80 16.13
N LYS A 94 -2.00 7.20 15.20
CA LYS A 94 -0.81 7.80 14.58
C LYS A 94 -1.20 8.62 13.36
N LEU A 95 -0.59 9.81 13.25
CA LEU A 95 -0.76 10.69 12.10
C LEU A 95 0.61 10.99 11.49
N PRO A 96 0.72 11.08 10.16
CA PRO A 96 1.90 11.65 9.53
C PRO A 96 2.15 13.09 10.02
N ALA A 97 3.42 13.50 10.07
CA ALA A 97 3.83 14.80 10.60
C ALA A 97 3.07 15.98 9.95
N GLN A 98 2.79 15.90 8.65
CA GLN A 98 2.03 16.91 7.91
C GLN A 98 0.57 17.07 8.37
N TYR A 99 0.03 16.10 9.11
CA TYR A 99 -1.36 16.12 9.61
C TYR A 99 -1.47 16.29 11.13
N GLU A 100 -0.36 16.26 11.87
CA GLU A 100 -0.38 16.43 13.33
C GLU A 100 -1.01 17.77 13.77
N SER A 101 -0.78 18.84 13.01
CA SER A 101 -1.41 20.15 13.27
C SER A 101 -2.95 20.13 13.18
N ARG A 102 -3.55 19.06 12.63
CA ARG A 102 -4.98 18.88 12.45
C ARG A 102 -5.55 17.74 13.30
N ARG A 103 -4.79 17.24 14.28
CA ARG A 103 -5.17 16.09 15.11
C ARG A 103 -6.57 16.21 15.71
N GLU A 104 -6.87 17.32 16.39
CA GLU A 104 -8.17 17.53 17.03
C GLU A 104 -9.33 17.42 16.04
N HIS A 105 -9.16 18.00 14.84
CA HIS A 105 -10.18 17.92 13.81
C HIS A 105 -10.33 16.50 13.27
N ILE A 106 -9.23 15.80 13.00
CA ILE A 106 -9.25 14.42 12.51
C ILE A 106 -9.93 13.51 13.54
N GLU A 107 -9.55 13.61 14.81
CA GLU A 107 -10.16 12.84 15.90
C GLU A 107 -11.66 13.12 16.04
N SER A 108 -12.12 14.35 15.79
CA SER A 108 -13.54 14.72 15.90
C SER A 108 -14.45 14.08 14.84
N VAL A 109 -13.91 13.68 13.67
CA VAL A 109 -14.71 13.14 12.55
C VAL A 109 -14.60 11.62 12.41
N LEU A 110 -13.70 10.99 13.16
CA LEU A 110 -13.52 9.54 13.13
C LEU A 110 -14.58 8.85 13.99
N ILE A 111 -15.20 7.81 13.42
CA ILE A 111 -16.10 6.93 14.15
C ILE A 111 -15.23 6.03 15.05
N PRO A 112 -15.44 5.99 16.38
CA PRO A 112 -14.66 5.13 17.27
C PRO A 112 -14.80 3.65 16.90
N ILE A 113 -13.68 2.94 16.85
CA ILE A 113 -13.64 1.50 16.67
C ILE A 113 -13.75 0.85 18.05
N LYS A 114 -14.66 -0.11 18.19
CA LYS A 114 -14.73 -0.93 19.41
C LYS A 114 -13.61 -1.95 19.37
N GLN A 115 -12.79 -1.96 20.41
CA GLN A 115 -11.83 -3.04 20.67
C GLN A 115 -12.54 -4.29 21.20
#